data_AF-A0A955ZF44-F1
#
_entry.id   AF-A0A955ZF44-F1
#
_cell.length_a   1.000
_cell.length_b   1.000
_cell.length_c   1.000
_cell.angle_alpha   90.00
_cell.angle_beta   90.00
_cell.angle_gamma   90.00
#
_symmetry.space_group_name_H-M   'P 1'
#
loop_
_entity.id
_entity.type
_entity.pdbx_description
1 polymer ?
#
loop_
_entity_poly.entity_id
_entity_poly.type
_entity_poly.pdbx_seq_one_letter_code
_entity_poly.pdbx_strand_id
1 'polypeptide(L)'
;MRCLRTAAAASVLVGCSAVVNPPGYDALARSRGVVLARASILEQTGDARTSLWKLPDGRRLSVRVLRRRVQPSPLLFSADLELVVSWLSPHTGPKAITCTTEPEGPDAPETRFGCRSQGDPATTFWIAPGLDCPARPGAYIETLRTPACWNGRLAMPPARYSLEHAHLTGGRVAPQILWSDATHHPRLAARFHTGSTIELFGMGKRDDVLVLHTLALGIWQEATGTW
;
A
#
# COMPACT_ATOMS: atom_id res chain seq x y z
N MET A 1 -16.80 -4.75 -26.99
CA MET A 1 -17.73 -3.77 -26.39
C MET A 1 -19.15 -4.17 -26.77
N ARG A 2 -19.98 -4.58 -25.80
CA ARG A 2 -21.45 -4.70 -25.95
C ARG A 2 -22.02 -4.98 -24.56
N CYS A 3 -22.54 -3.94 -23.89
CA CYS A 3 -23.53 -4.14 -22.86
C CYS A 3 -24.81 -4.59 -23.57
N LEU A 4 -25.26 -5.82 -23.31
CA LEU A 4 -26.53 -6.30 -23.82
C LEU A 4 -27.64 -5.42 -23.25
N ARG A 5 -28.36 -4.74 -24.14
CA ARG A 5 -29.67 -4.17 -23.84
C ARG A 5 -30.69 -5.30 -23.93
N THR A 6 -31.19 -5.76 -22.80
CA THR A 6 -32.48 -6.46 -22.74
C THR A 6 -33.37 -5.72 -21.75
N ALA A 7 -34.56 -5.37 -22.24
CA ALA A 7 -35.51 -4.48 -21.61
C ALA A 7 -36.32 -5.17 -20.51
N ALA A 8 -36.78 -4.31 -19.59
CA ALA A 8 -37.94 -4.45 -18.71
C ALA A 8 -37.89 -5.51 -17.60
N ALA A 9 -37.49 -5.09 -16.39
CA ALA A 9 -38.35 -5.01 -15.20
C ALA A 9 -37.51 -4.73 -13.94
N ALA A 10 -37.93 -3.75 -13.14
CA ALA A 10 -37.39 -3.37 -11.82
C ALA A 10 -35.89 -3.02 -11.78
N SER A 11 -35.58 -1.79 -12.18
CA SER A 11 -34.28 -1.15 -12.02
C SER A 11 -33.94 -0.91 -10.54
N VAL A 12 -33.39 -1.91 -9.86
CA VAL A 12 -32.40 -1.63 -8.83
C VAL A 12 -31.15 -1.21 -9.61
N LEU A 13 -30.90 0.10 -9.66
CA LEU A 13 -29.65 0.66 -10.16
C LEU A 13 -28.51 0.17 -9.25
N VAL A 14 -27.99 -1.03 -9.53
CA VAL A 14 -26.65 -1.41 -9.09
C VAL A 14 -25.71 -0.53 -9.90
N GLY A 15 -25.48 0.68 -9.41
CA GLY A 15 -24.55 1.61 -10.02
C GLY A 15 -23.20 0.94 -10.15
N CYS A 16 -22.75 0.71 -11.39
CA CYS A 16 -21.41 0.22 -11.65
C CYS A 16 -20.42 1.22 -11.05
N SER A 17 -19.88 0.91 -9.88
CA SER A 17 -18.80 1.69 -9.29
C SER A 17 -17.59 1.53 -10.19
N ALA A 18 -17.20 2.61 -10.87
CA ALA A 18 -16.00 2.61 -11.70
C ALA A 18 -14.80 2.98 -10.84
N VAL A 19 -13.65 2.39 -11.13
CA VAL A 19 -12.38 2.78 -10.51
C VAL A 19 -11.86 4.03 -11.24
N VAL A 20 -11.59 5.08 -10.48
CA VAL A 20 -10.90 6.30 -10.91
C VAL A 20 -9.44 6.17 -10.48
N ASN A 21 -8.56 5.93 -11.45
CA ASN A 21 -7.13 5.78 -11.22
C ASN A 21 -6.42 7.14 -11.12
N PRO A 22 -5.31 7.24 -10.37
CA PRO A 22 -4.44 8.42 -10.40
C PRO A 22 -3.90 8.70 -11.82
N PRO A 23 -3.68 9.97 -12.18
CA PRO A 23 -3.08 10.34 -13.46
C PRO A 23 -1.76 9.60 -13.71
N GLY A 24 -1.65 8.89 -14.84
CA GLY A 24 -0.44 8.15 -15.21
C GLY A 24 -0.41 6.67 -14.81
N TYR A 25 -1.29 6.22 -13.91
CA TYR A 25 -1.42 4.80 -13.56
C TYR A 25 -1.65 3.93 -14.79
N ASP A 26 -2.63 4.32 -15.60
CA ASP A 26 -3.04 3.61 -16.81
C ASP A 26 -1.91 3.49 -17.85
N ALA A 27 -1.04 4.50 -17.93
CA ALA A 27 0.11 4.46 -18.81
C ALA A 27 1.13 3.42 -18.34
N LEU A 28 1.42 3.36 -17.03
CA LEU A 28 2.29 2.34 -16.46
C LEU A 28 1.68 0.93 -16.57
N ALA A 29 0.39 0.79 -16.28
CA ALA A 29 -0.31 -0.49 -16.34
C ALA A 29 -0.37 -1.08 -17.76
N ARG A 30 -0.39 -0.22 -18.79
CA ARG A 30 -0.32 -0.64 -20.20
C ARG A 30 1.12 -0.82 -20.70
N SER A 31 2.12 -0.28 -20.01
CA SER A 31 3.52 -0.48 -20.38
C SER A 31 3.88 -1.97 -20.24
N ARG A 32 4.69 -2.50 -21.15
CA ARG A 32 5.11 -3.91 -21.10
C ARG A 32 5.91 -4.14 -19.81
N GLY A 33 5.52 -5.13 -19.01
CA GLY A 33 6.28 -5.55 -17.83
C GLY A 33 5.47 -5.58 -16.53
N VAL A 34 4.36 -6.32 -16.52
CA VAL A 34 3.65 -6.64 -15.27
C VAL A 34 4.51 -7.60 -14.46
N VAL A 35 4.82 -7.19 -13.24
CA VAL A 35 5.50 -8.04 -12.26
C VAL A 35 4.49 -8.53 -11.27
N LEU A 36 4.20 -9.83 -11.32
CA LEU A 36 3.37 -10.49 -10.32
C LEU A 36 4.24 -10.93 -9.15
N ALA A 37 4.10 -10.26 -8.01
CA ALA A 37 4.70 -10.65 -6.76
C ALA A 37 3.69 -11.49 -5.97
N ARG A 38 4.09 -12.68 -5.54
CA ARG A 38 3.23 -13.58 -4.76
C ARG A 38 3.93 -14.00 -3.47
N ALA A 39 3.18 -14.01 -2.39
CA ALA A 39 3.66 -14.53 -1.12
C ALA A 39 3.66 -16.06 -1.13
N SER A 40 4.70 -16.62 -0.52
CA SER A 40 4.76 -17.98 -0.03
C SER A 40 4.94 -17.91 1.48
N ILE A 41 4.06 -18.55 2.25
CA ILE A 41 4.16 -18.58 3.71
C ILE A 41 5.26 -19.59 4.03
N LEU A 42 6.31 -19.14 4.73
CA LEU A 42 7.46 -19.98 5.04
C LEU A 42 7.41 -20.55 6.45
N GLU A 43 7.06 -19.73 7.42
CA GLU A 43 7.22 -20.09 8.82
C GLU A 43 6.29 -19.26 9.71
N GLN A 44 5.79 -19.92 10.76
CA GLN A 44 5.10 -19.28 11.87
C GLN A 44 5.85 -19.67 13.14
N THR A 45 6.51 -18.69 13.76
CA THR A 45 7.34 -18.90 14.96
C THR A 45 6.76 -18.06 16.08
N GLY A 46 6.09 -18.70 17.04
CA GLY A 46 5.27 -17.99 18.03
C GLY A 46 4.18 -17.15 17.36
N ASP A 47 4.08 -15.87 17.72
CA ASP A 47 3.13 -14.93 17.15
C ASP A 47 3.60 -14.26 15.85
N ALA A 48 4.87 -14.46 15.47
CA ALA A 48 5.43 -13.86 14.28
C ALA A 48 5.16 -14.74 13.05
N ARG A 49 4.56 -14.14 12.01
CA ARG A 49 4.37 -14.79 10.70
C ARG A 49 5.37 -14.24 9.68
N THR A 50 6.13 -15.13 9.05
CA THR A 50 7.07 -14.77 7.99
C THR A 50 6.57 -15.27 6.64
N SER A 51 6.56 -14.36 5.66
CA SER A 51 6.26 -14.69 4.26
C SER A 51 7.42 -14.29 3.36
N LEU A 52 7.65 -15.08 2.33
CA LEU A 52 8.62 -14.83 1.27
C LEU A 52 7.90 -14.42 0.00
N TRP A 53 8.32 -13.29 -0.54
CA TRP A 53 7.81 -12.73 -1.79
C TRP A 53 8.88 -12.88 -2.85
N LYS A 54 8.50 -13.49 -3.98
CA LYS A 54 9.38 -13.66 -5.12
C LYS A 54 8.96 -12.72 -6.25
N LEU A 55 9.91 -11.95 -6.76
CA LEU A 55 9.74 -11.18 -7.98
C LEU A 55 10.14 -12.04 -9.21
N PRO A 56 9.57 -11.77 -10.39
CA PRO A 56 9.90 -12.50 -11.63
C PRO A 56 11.37 -12.41 -12.04
N ASP A 57 12.06 -11.32 -11.65
CA ASP A 57 13.50 -11.13 -11.87
C ASP A 57 14.38 -11.97 -10.93
N GLY A 58 13.77 -12.80 -10.07
CA GLY A 58 14.45 -13.70 -9.16
C GLY A 58 14.79 -13.08 -7.81
N ARG A 59 14.63 -11.76 -7.64
CA ARG A 59 14.81 -11.10 -6.34
C ARG A 59 13.75 -11.57 -5.36
N ARG A 60 14.13 -11.60 -4.08
CA ARG A 60 13.30 -12.11 -3.00
C ARG A 60 13.23 -11.10 -1.87
N LEU A 61 12.05 -11.00 -1.25
CA LEU A 61 11.81 -10.20 -0.07
C LEU A 61 11.23 -11.08 1.04
N SER A 62 11.59 -10.81 2.28
CA SER A 62 10.86 -11.34 3.42
C SER A 62 9.98 -10.26 4.03
N VAL A 63 8.79 -10.67 4.47
CA VAL A 63 7.94 -9.86 5.33
C VAL A 63 7.74 -10.63 6.61
N ARG A 64 8.15 -10.03 7.72
CA ARG A 64 7.96 -10.56 9.07
C ARG A 64 6.97 -9.68 9.79
N VAL A 65 5.78 -10.22 10.06
CA VAL A 65 4.76 -9.56 10.88
C VAL A 65 5.11 -9.83 12.33
N LEU A 66 5.51 -8.79 13.06
CA LEU A 66 5.91 -8.87 14.48
C LEU A 66 4.71 -8.78 15.40
N ARG A 67 3.72 -7.98 15.01
CA ARG A 67 2.50 -7.79 15.77
C ARG A 67 1.34 -7.62 14.80
N ARG A 68 0.22 -8.28 15.10
CA ARG A 68 -1.03 -8.09 14.36
C ARG A 68 -2.21 -8.28 15.29
N ARG A 69 -2.77 -7.17 15.74
CA ARG A 69 -4.09 -7.14 16.39
C ARG A 69 -4.97 -6.19 15.62
N VAL A 70 -6.03 -6.72 15.03
CA VAL A 70 -7.05 -5.92 14.37
C VAL A 70 -8.36 -6.25 15.04
N GLN A 71 -8.96 -5.24 15.66
CA GLN A 71 -10.28 -5.34 16.24
C GLN A 71 -11.23 -4.50 15.37
N PRO A 72 -11.86 -5.12 14.36
CA PRO A 72 -12.90 -4.43 13.60
C PRO A 72 -14.14 -4.32 14.49
N SER A 73 -14.46 -3.10 14.92
CA SER A 73 -15.75 -2.78 15.56
C SER A 73 -16.31 -1.48 15.00
N PRO A 74 -17.64 -1.36 14.82
CA PRO A 74 -18.30 -0.12 14.43
C PRO A 74 -18.05 1.05 15.41
N LEU A 75 -17.72 0.75 16.67
CA LEU A 75 -17.56 1.72 17.75
C LEU A 75 -16.08 1.97 18.11
N LEU A 76 -15.24 0.95 17.97
CA LEU A 76 -13.83 0.98 18.38
C LEU A 76 -13.01 0.20 17.37
N PHE A 77 -12.57 0.85 16.29
CA PHE A 77 -11.56 0.24 15.45
C PHE A 77 -10.19 0.40 16.08
N SER A 78 -9.47 -0.71 16.26
CA SER A 78 -8.03 -0.69 16.54
C SER A 78 -7.29 -1.59 15.54
N ALA A 79 -6.21 -1.07 14.97
CA ALA A 79 -5.21 -1.86 14.28
C ALA A 79 -3.85 -1.58 14.90
N ASP A 80 -3.24 -2.62 15.43
CA ASP A 80 -1.89 -2.67 15.99
C ASP A 80 -1.11 -3.68 15.13
N LEU A 81 -0.57 -3.17 14.03
CA LEU A 81 0.24 -3.90 13.05
C LEU A 81 1.66 -3.36 13.11
N GLU A 82 2.61 -4.26 13.35
CA GLU A 82 4.04 -3.99 13.26
C GLU A 82 4.66 -5.05 12.34
N LEU A 83 5.39 -4.60 11.32
CA LEU A 83 6.03 -5.50 10.37
C LEU A 83 7.40 -4.98 9.92
N VAL A 84 8.25 -5.91 9.51
CA VAL A 84 9.53 -5.64 8.88
C VAL A 84 9.51 -6.22 7.48
N VAL A 85 9.80 -5.40 6.48
CA VAL A 85 9.99 -5.84 5.09
C VAL A 85 11.47 -5.69 4.76
N SER A 86 12.10 -6.74 4.26
CA SER A 86 13.51 -6.68 3.86
C SER A 86 13.79 -7.44 2.57
N TRP A 87 14.81 -6.96 1.85
CA TRP A 87 15.39 -7.71 0.74
C TRP A 87 16.27 -8.85 1.25
N LEU A 88 16.17 -10.01 0.61
CA LEU A 88 17.05 -11.16 0.85
C LEU A 88 18.25 -11.18 -0.12
N SER A 89 18.61 -10.02 -0.68
CA SER A 89 19.65 -9.92 -1.71
C SER A 89 21.06 -10.01 -1.09
N PRO A 90 21.96 -10.84 -1.64
CA PRO A 90 23.34 -10.96 -1.16
C PRO A 90 24.23 -9.76 -1.55
N HIS A 91 23.82 -8.89 -2.47
CA HIS A 91 24.70 -7.87 -3.06
C HIS A 91 24.46 -6.42 -2.61
N THR A 92 23.36 -6.14 -1.90
CA THR A 92 22.97 -4.76 -1.54
C THR A 92 22.98 -4.49 -0.04
N GLY A 93 23.40 -5.47 0.77
CA GLY A 93 23.16 -5.47 2.20
C GLY A 93 21.65 -5.60 2.53
N PRO A 94 21.29 -5.88 3.79
CA PRO A 94 19.89 -5.93 4.20
C PRO A 94 19.29 -4.52 4.17
N LYS A 95 18.58 -4.19 3.08
CA LYS A 95 17.66 -3.06 3.06
C LYS A 95 16.37 -3.50 3.72
N ALA A 96 16.12 -2.99 4.92
CA ALA A 96 14.92 -3.28 5.70
C ALA A 96 14.18 -1.98 6.04
N ILE A 97 12.85 -2.05 6.00
CA ILE A 97 11.97 -1.04 6.57
C ILE A 97 11.15 -1.68 7.69
N THR A 98 10.98 -0.93 8.77
CA THR A 98 10.02 -1.24 9.83
C THR A 98 8.82 -0.36 9.64
N CYS A 99 7.63 -0.96 9.63
CA CYS A 99 6.38 -0.26 9.47
C CYS A 99 5.45 -0.54 10.62
N THR A 100 4.72 0.48 11.05
CA THR A 100 3.77 0.42 12.16
C THR A 100 2.50 1.19 11.82
N THR A 101 1.37 0.69 12.30
CA THR A 101 0.15 1.49 12.44
C THR A 101 0.35 2.53 13.53
N GLU A 102 -0.15 3.75 13.32
CA GLU A 102 -0.12 4.85 14.29
C GLU A 102 1.25 5.03 14.97
N PRO A 103 2.32 5.28 14.17
CA PRO A 103 3.67 5.44 14.70
C PRO A 103 3.74 6.60 15.69
N GLU A 104 4.35 6.34 16.85
CA GLU A 104 4.61 7.36 17.89
C GLU A 104 6.09 7.75 17.90
N GLY A 105 6.38 9.00 18.30
CA GLY A 105 7.75 9.50 18.49
C GLY A 105 7.87 11.00 18.20
N PRO A 106 9.01 11.62 18.58
CA PRO A 106 9.22 13.06 18.44
C PRO A 106 9.16 13.56 16.98
N ASP A 107 9.52 12.71 16.02
CA ASP A 107 9.53 13.03 14.58
C ASP A 107 8.43 12.31 13.78
N ALA A 108 7.55 11.56 14.45
CA ALA A 108 6.46 10.86 13.80
C ALA A 108 5.28 11.81 13.60
N PRO A 109 4.83 12.07 12.36
CA PRO A 109 3.63 12.86 12.14
C PRO A 109 2.40 12.08 12.63
N GLU A 110 1.31 12.78 12.91
CA GLU A 110 0.03 12.13 13.13
C GLU A 110 -0.42 11.42 11.85
N THR A 111 -0.29 10.09 11.81
CA THR A 111 -0.61 9.25 10.64
C THR A 111 -1.13 7.89 11.08
N ARG A 112 -1.92 7.23 10.23
CA ARG A 112 -2.41 5.87 10.47
C ARG A 112 -1.38 4.78 10.17
N PHE A 113 -0.42 5.07 9.29
CA PHE A 113 0.57 4.09 8.89
C PHE A 113 1.85 4.77 8.44
N GLY A 114 2.96 4.21 8.91
CA GLY A 114 4.27 4.72 8.59
C GLY A 114 5.31 3.64 8.46
N CYS A 115 6.35 3.93 7.70
CA CYS A 115 7.53 3.09 7.55
C CYS A 115 8.80 3.91 7.70
N ARG A 116 9.82 3.28 8.28
CA ARG A 116 11.18 3.85 8.37
C ARG A 116 12.24 2.79 8.10
N SER A 117 13.30 3.15 7.39
CA SER A 117 14.50 2.29 7.31
C SER A 117 15.45 2.57 8.47
N GLN A 118 16.19 1.54 8.88
CA GLN A 118 17.36 1.73 9.74
C GLN A 118 18.57 2.06 8.87
N GLY A 119 19.11 3.28 8.99
CA GLY A 119 20.27 3.75 8.22
C GLY A 119 20.34 5.27 8.13
N ASP A 120 21.48 5.79 7.66
CA ASP A 120 21.71 7.21 7.38
C ASP A 120 22.08 7.38 5.89
N PRO A 121 21.30 8.13 5.08
CA PRO A 121 20.04 8.78 5.45
C PRO A 121 18.88 7.79 5.59
N ALA A 122 18.08 7.98 6.63
CA ALA A 122 16.87 7.18 6.83
C ALA A 122 15.82 7.53 5.77
N THR A 123 15.12 6.51 5.29
CA THR A 123 13.89 6.69 4.52
C THR A 123 12.71 6.75 5.47
N THR A 124 11.77 7.66 5.23
CA THR A 124 10.54 7.79 6.00
C THR A 124 9.35 7.88 5.07
N PHE A 125 8.31 7.11 5.36
CA PHE A 125 7.07 7.10 4.61
C PHE A 125 5.89 7.24 5.56
N TRP A 126 4.95 8.11 5.21
CA TRP A 126 3.75 8.37 5.99
C TRP A 126 2.52 8.46 5.08
N ILE A 127 1.43 7.82 5.49
CA ILE A 127 0.09 8.01 4.91
C ILE A 127 -0.54 9.27 5.49
N ALA A 128 -1.53 9.85 4.79
CA ALA A 128 -2.31 10.99 5.27
C ALA A 128 -1.46 12.21 5.69
N PRO A 129 -0.55 12.74 4.85
CA PRO A 129 0.35 13.82 5.26
C PRO A 129 -0.36 15.19 5.37
N GLY A 130 -1.69 15.24 5.38
CA GLY A 130 -2.51 16.46 5.42
C GLY A 130 -3.30 16.58 6.73
N LEU A 131 -3.62 17.82 7.11
CA LEU A 131 -4.16 18.16 8.45
C LEU A 131 -5.57 17.61 8.72
N ASP A 132 -6.33 17.25 7.68
CA ASP A 132 -7.75 16.89 7.78
C ASP A 132 -7.99 15.38 7.90
N CYS A 133 -6.94 14.59 8.14
CA CYS A 133 -7.03 13.13 8.20
C CYS A 133 -6.77 12.63 9.63
N PRO A 134 -7.80 12.58 10.49
CA PRO A 134 -7.62 12.28 11.89
C PRO A 134 -7.03 10.88 12.12
N ALA A 135 -5.91 10.82 12.83
CA ALA A 135 -5.16 9.60 13.13
C ALA A 135 -5.59 8.87 14.41
N ARG A 136 -6.57 9.39 15.18
CA ARG A 136 -6.88 8.94 16.55
C ARG A 136 -8.24 8.22 16.69
N PRO A 137 -8.56 7.60 17.86
CA PRO A 137 -9.76 6.78 18.04
C PRO A 137 -11.04 7.55 17.72
N GLY A 138 -11.93 6.95 16.93
CA GLY A 138 -13.23 7.52 16.55
C GLY A 138 -13.36 7.95 15.08
N ALA A 139 -12.24 8.25 14.41
CA ALA A 139 -12.26 8.71 13.02
C ALA A 139 -11.66 7.71 12.02
N TYR A 140 -11.42 6.46 12.44
CA TYR A 140 -10.86 5.43 11.59
C TYR A 140 -11.73 5.18 10.34
N ILE A 141 -13.04 5.01 10.54
CA ILE A 141 -14.00 4.80 9.45
C ILE A 141 -13.98 5.98 8.48
N GLU A 142 -13.81 7.20 8.99
CA GLU A 142 -13.71 8.41 8.18
C GLU A 142 -12.42 8.42 7.36
N THR A 143 -11.26 8.12 7.95
CA THR A 143 -10.01 7.96 7.20
C THR A 143 -10.16 6.91 6.10
N LEU A 144 -10.77 5.76 6.39
CA LEU A 144 -10.97 4.70 5.40
C LEU A 144 -11.87 5.13 4.23
N ARG A 145 -12.85 5.99 4.49
CA ARG A 145 -13.84 6.46 3.52
C ARG A 145 -13.43 7.74 2.79
N THR A 146 -12.35 8.38 3.19
CA THR A 146 -11.86 9.63 2.60
C THR A 146 -10.63 9.37 1.74
N PRO A 147 -10.73 9.30 0.40
CA PRO A 147 -9.62 8.94 -0.48
C PRO A 147 -8.37 9.79 -0.29
N ALA A 148 -8.54 11.08 0.00
CA ALA A 148 -7.42 11.99 0.25
C ALA A 148 -6.53 11.53 1.42
N CYS A 149 -7.11 10.85 2.42
CA CYS A 149 -6.40 10.35 3.58
C CYS A 149 -5.56 9.09 3.31
N TRP A 150 -5.62 8.56 2.10
CA TRP A 150 -4.79 7.44 1.69
C TRP A 150 -3.56 7.86 0.90
N ASN A 151 -3.46 9.13 0.52
CA ASN A 151 -2.27 9.64 -0.14
C ASN A 151 -1.09 9.66 0.85
N GLY A 152 0.13 9.53 0.35
CA GLY A 152 1.31 9.41 1.20
C GLY A 152 2.53 10.15 0.65
N ARG A 153 3.55 10.29 1.48
CA ARG A 153 4.84 10.87 1.10
C ARG A 153 5.98 9.98 1.59
N LEU A 154 6.91 9.69 0.69
CA LEU A 154 8.16 9.00 0.99
C LEU A 154 9.31 9.99 0.81
N ALA A 155 10.10 10.19 1.86
CA ALA A 155 11.38 10.88 1.83
C ALA A 155 12.50 9.84 1.79
N MET A 156 13.37 9.95 0.78
CA MET A 156 14.62 9.17 0.65
C MET A 156 15.69 10.10 0.09
N PRO A 157 16.42 10.85 0.94
CA PRO A 157 17.37 11.85 0.46
C PRO A 157 18.33 11.32 -0.61
N PRO A 158 18.52 12.04 -1.73
CA PRO A 158 17.94 13.36 -2.07
C PRO A 158 16.55 13.31 -2.73
N ALA A 159 15.99 12.13 -2.96
CA ALA A 159 14.72 11.92 -3.64
C ALA A 159 13.50 12.05 -2.71
N ARG A 160 12.36 12.37 -3.31
CA ARG A 160 11.04 12.38 -2.67
C ARG A 160 10.02 11.80 -3.64
N TYR A 161 9.04 11.09 -3.08
CA TYR A 161 7.97 10.47 -3.84
C TYR A 161 6.62 10.75 -3.18
N SER A 162 5.60 10.96 -4.01
CA SER A 162 4.20 10.98 -3.60
C SER A 162 3.55 9.63 -3.89
N LEU A 163 2.63 9.23 -3.01
CA LEU A 163 1.75 8.10 -3.19
C LEU A 163 0.33 8.61 -3.38
N GLU A 164 -0.34 8.13 -4.42
CA GLU A 164 -1.75 8.41 -4.72
C GLU A 164 -2.53 7.11 -4.83
N HIS A 165 -3.72 7.07 -4.24
CA HIS A 165 -4.63 5.94 -4.33
C HIS A 165 -5.72 6.16 -5.38
N ALA A 166 -6.08 5.09 -6.07
CA ALA A 166 -7.32 5.03 -6.82
C ALA A 166 -8.52 5.02 -5.87
N HIS A 167 -9.66 5.43 -6.38
CA HIS A 167 -10.92 5.40 -5.65
C HIS A 167 -12.05 4.95 -6.56
N LEU A 168 -13.09 4.37 -5.97
CA LEU A 168 -14.35 4.12 -6.64
C LEU A 168 -15.09 5.44 -6.83
N THR A 169 -15.94 5.54 -7.85
CA THR A 169 -16.82 6.70 -8.07
C THR A 169 -17.71 7.06 -6.87
N GLY A 170 -17.94 6.13 -5.94
CA GLY A 170 -18.60 6.37 -4.66
C GLY A 170 -17.69 6.86 -3.52
N GLY A 171 -16.44 7.22 -3.80
CA GLY A 171 -15.50 7.78 -2.83
C GLY A 171 -14.78 6.76 -1.93
N ARG A 172 -14.96 5.46 -2.12
CA ARG A 172 -14.16 4.45 -1.39
C ARG A 172 -12.80 4.27 -2.04
N VAL A 173 -11.75 4.02 -1.26
CA VAL A 173 -10.45 3.66 -1.82
C VAL A 173 -10.50 2.32 -2.55
N ALA A 174 -9.79 2.26 -3.66
CA ALA A 174 -9.65 1.08 -4.48
C ALA A 174 -8.21 0.52 -4.34
N PRO A 175 -8.00 -0.79 -4.61
CA PRO A 175 -6.72 -1.46 -4.34
C PRO A 175 -5.63 -1.14 -5.38
N GLN A 176 -5.66 0.05 -5.99
CA GLN A 176 -4.65 0.51 -6.94
C GLN A 176 -3.94 1.74 -6.39
N ILE A 177 -2.63 1.79 -6.59
CA ILE A 177 -1.79 2.92 -6.18
C ILE A 177 -0.85 3.35 -7.29
N LEU A 178 -0.41 4.59 -7.19
CA LEU A 178 0.65 5.17 -7.99
C LEU A 178 1.66 5.90 -7.11
N TRP A 179 2.93 5.60 -7.32
CA TRP A 179 4.06 6.39 -6.86
C TRP A 179 4.53 7.33 -7.97
N SER A 180 4.73 8.59 -7.64
CA SER A 180 5.28 9.61 -8.52
C SER A 180 6.46 10.30 -7.87
N ASP A 181 7.42 10.80 -8.65
CA ASP A 181 8.51 11.61 -8.11
C ASP A 181 8.06 13.05 -7.81
N ALA A 182 8.98 13.87 -7.30
CA ALA A 182 8.72 15.28 -6.97
C ALA A 182 8.28 16.15 -8.18
N THR A 183 8.49 15.67 -9.40
CA THR A 183 8.05 16.32 -10.65
C THR A 183 6.76 15.72 -11.20
N HIS A 184 6.05 14.92 -10.39
CA HIS A 184 4.82 14.20 -10.76
C HIS A 184 5.00 13.19 -11.90
N HIS A 185 6.23 12.76 -12.20
CA HIS A 185 6.42 11.69 -13.18
C HIS A 185 6.09 10.34 -12.52
N PRO A 186 5.22 9.51 -13.13
CA PRO A 186 4.91 8.17 -12.65
C PRO A 186 6.17 7.29 -12.54
N ARG A 187 6.35 6.63 -11.39
CA ARG A 187 7.53 5.80 -11.08
C ARG A 187 7.19 4.32 -10.93
N LEU A 188 6.18 4.01 -10.11
CA LEU A 188 5.75 2.65 -9.85
C LEU A 188 4.24 2.67 -9.62
N ALA A 189 3.50 1.83 -10.32
CA ALA A 189 2.09 1.59 -10.00
C ALA A 189 1.94 0.18 -9.43
N ALA A 190 0.91 -0.03 -8.61
CA ALA A 190 0.59 -1.35 -8.10
C ALA A 190 -0.91 -1.61 -8.05
N ARG A 191 -1.27 -2.89 -8.09
CA ARG A 191 -2.61 -3.39 -7.79
C ARG A 191 -2.52 -4.50 -6.76
N PHE A 192 -3.23 -4.32 -5.66
CA PHE A 192 -3.36 -5.31 -4.61
C PHE A 192 -4.50 -6.27 -4.94
N HIS A 193 -4.26 -7.56 -4.72
CA HIS A 193 -5.25 -8.61 -4.87
C HIS A 193 -5.48 -9.29 -3.52
N THR A 194 -6.66 -9.88 -3.35
CA THR A 194 -6.94 -10.76 -2.21
C THR A 194 -6.02 -11.99 -2.26
N GLY A 195 -5.52 -12.45 -1.11
CA GLY A 195 -4.71 -13.67 -1.04
C GLY A 195 -3.22 -13.44 -1.34
N SER A 196 -2.65 -12.36 -0.80
CA SER A 196 -1.20 -12.09 -0.78
C SER A 196 -0.54 -12.09 -2.17
N THR A 197 -1.20 -11.45 -3.13
CA THR A 197 -0.71 -11.24 -4.50
C THR A 197 -0.74 -9.76 -4.85
N ILE A 198 0.31 -9.25 -5.47
CA ILE A 198 0.46 -7.84 -5.85
C ILE A 198 0.98 -7.78 -7.28
N GLU A 199 0.31 -7.02 -8.13
CA GLU A 199 0.82 -6.64 -9.45
C GLU A 199 1.59 -5.33 -9.32
N LEU A 200 2.80 -5.29 -9.87
CA LEU A 200 3.66 -4.12 -9.94
C LEU A 200 3.85 -3.74 -11.42
N PHE A 201 3.79 -2.45 -11.71
CA PHE A 201 3.90 -1.89 -13.06
C PHE A 201 4.95 -0.78 -13.09
N GLY A 202 5.72 -0.71 -14.19
CA GLY A 202 6.75 0.32 -14.36
C GLY A 202 8.02 0.12 -13.53
N MET A 203 8.22 -1.08 -12.96
CA MET A 203 9.33 -1.37 -12.07
C MET A 203 10.70 -1.17 -12.77
N GLY A 204 11.40 -0.11 -12.38
CA GLY A 204 12.79 0.14 -12.77
C GLY A 204 13.78 -0.47 -11.78
N LYS A 205 15.05 -0.57 -12.20
CA LYS A 205 16.15 -1.12 -11.38
C LYS A 205 16.45 -0.34 -10.09
N ARG A 206 15.90 0.87 -9.92
CA ARG A 206 16.15 1.77 -8.78
C ARG A 206 14.95 1.94 -7.85
N ASP A 207 13.83 1.28 -8.15
CA ASP A 207 12.57 1.48 -7.43
C ASP A 207 12.41 0.50 -6.24
N ASP A 208 13.49 -0.13 -5.79
CA ASP A 208 13.52 -1.12 -4.72
C ASP A 208 12.88 -0.63 -3.42
N VAL A 209 13.09 0.64 -3.09
CA VAL A 209 12.48 1.28 -1.93
C VAL A 209 10.96 1.39 -2.10
N LEU A 210 10.48 1.72 -3.30
CA LEU A 210 9.06 1.83 -3.61
C LEU A 210 8.39 0.46 -3.52
N VAL A 211 9.08 -0.60 -3.96
CA VAL A 211 8.60 -1.98 -3.83
C VAL A 211 8.44 -2.38 -2.36
N LEU A 212 9.43 -2.09 -1.50
CA LEU A 212 9.32 -2.38 -0.06
C LEU A 212 8.09 -1.71 0.58
N HIS A 213 7.93 -0.41 0.32
CA HIS A 213 6.82 0.37 0.87
C HIS A 213 5.47 -0.07 0.29
N THR A 214 5.42 -0.45 -1.00
CA THR A 214 4.23 -1.00 -1.64
C THR A 214 3.78 -2.31 -1.00
N LEU A 215 4.72 -3.23 -0.72
CA LEU A 215 4.39 -4.49 -0.05
C LEU A 215 3.90 -4.25 1.38
N ALA A 216 4.57 -3.38 2.12
CA ALA A 216 4.15 -3.01 3.47
C ALA A 216 2.73 -2.41 3.49
N LEU A 217 2.45 -1.51 2.56
CA LEU A 217 1.14 -0.88 2.40
C LEU A 217 0.05 -1.91 2.08
N GLY A 218 0.30 -2.81 1.12
CA GLY A 218 -0.66 -3.85 0.75
C GLY A 218 -1.00 -4.78 1.91
N ILE A 219 -0.02 -5.12 2.76
CA ILE A 219 -0.23 -5.94 3.96
C ILE A 219 -1.02 -5.17 5.02
N TRP A 220 -0.71 -3.89 5.22
CA TRP A 220 -1.49 -3.04 6.12
C TRP A 220 -2.96 -2.98 5.68
N GLN A 221 -3.19 -2.75 4.39
CA GLN A 221 -4.53 -2.66 3.83
C GLN A 221 -5.31 -3.97 3.87
N GLU A 222 -4.64 -5.11 3.63
CA GLU A 222 -5.24 -6.43 3.82
C GLU A 222 -5.61 -6.65 5.30
N ALA A 223 -4.74 -6.23 6.23
CA ALA A 223 -5.00 -6.35 7.65
C ALA A 223 -6.17 -5.48 8.12
N THR A 224 -6.32 -4.28 7.56
CA THR A 224 -7.40 -3.33 7.89
C THR A 224 -8.73 -3.61 7.19
N GLY A 225 -8.75 -4.53 6.23
CA GLY A 225 -9.96 -4.89 5.47
C GLY A 225 -10.44 -3.78 4.52
N THR A 226 -9.51 -3.02 3.94
CA THR A 226 -9.80 -1.71 3.33
C THR A 226 -10.09 -1.69 1.83
N TRP A 227 -10.60 -2.79 1.27
CA TRP A 227 -11.22 -2.80 -0.06
C TRP A 227 -12.30 -3.87 -0.18
#